data_AF-V4KXK8-F1
#
_entry.id   AF-V4KXK8-F1
#
_cell.length_a   1.000
_cell.length_b   1.000
_cell.length_c   1.000
_cell.angle_alpha   90.00
_cell.angle_beta   90.00
_cell.angle_gamma   90.00
#
_symmetry.space_group_name_H-M   'P 1'
#
loop_
_entity.id
_entity.type
_entity.pdbx_description
1 polymer ?
#
loop_
_entity_poly.entity_id
_entity_poly.type
_entity_poly.pdbx_seq_one_letter_code
_entity_poly.pdbx_strand_id
1 'polypeptide(L)'
;MNDEEPLLKKKKIKLPIEPTLNLSLPDDLLVSIVARVSRLYYPTLSLVSKRFRSLLTSPELYQTRSLLGRTDICLYVCLRFSRSDPIPRWFMLCQRPNGILTNDTRKKKNKSSGYVLATLPIPHSPPAHGSGLVAVGSNIYNIGGSIYDSPSSSVSKLDCWSHTWLEAPSMQVERDYPSANSLDGKIYVTGGLYKHYDPSKWMEVFDLKTGTWEPVLSRAGRLDFYSRHDRTHNFVVDEKLYIIGDRGVTYNPKDGSWNSVGSEMELGSKWFSSCVIENVLYYYHYEDEFKWYDTNARSWKTLNGMKKLPKFARYANVRMADYGGKMGLFWDTSVASGGGGGYQNKKIAIVKRFGGMLSGLMQCFHIQFLWNMYLSLSVLSTFDDESHN
;
A
#
# COMPACT_ATOMS: atom_id res chain seq x y z
N MET A 1 45.77 53.33 48.94
CA MET A 1 44.76 52.46 48.32
C MET A 1 45.15 52.33 46.86
N ASN A 2 46.03 51.37 46.58
CA ASN A 2 46.45 51.00 45.23
C ASN A 2 46.17 49.51 45.10
N ASP A 3 45.21 49.19 44.24
CA ASP A 3 44.90 47.85 43.77
C ASP A 3 45.93 47.43 42.71
N GLU A 4 46.63 46.32 42.92
CA GLU A 4 47.11 45.44 41.84
C GLU A 4 47.10 43.99 42.33
N GLU A 5 46.30 43.17 41.63
CA GLU A 5 46.08 41.74 41.85
C GLU A 5 46.99 40.92 40.89
N PRO A 6 47.63 39.81 41.29
CA PRO A 6 48.46 39.03 40.38
C PRO A 6 47.66 37.94 39.64
N LEU A 7 47.80 37.93 38.31
CA LEU A 7 47.24 36.93 37.38
C LEU A 7 47.87 35.54 37.54
N LEU A 8 47.11 34.57 38.05
CA LEU A 8 47.45 33.14 38.01
C LEU A 8 46.99 32.48 36.70
N LYS A 9 47.96 32.09 35.86
CA LYS A 9 47.81 31.37 34.59
C LYS A 9 47.09 30.02 34.77
N LYS A 10 45.90 29.86 34.18
CA LYS A 10 45.25 28.54 34.01
C LYS A 10 45.98 27.70 32.96
N LYS A 11 46.58 26.57 33.38
CA LYS A 11 47.09 25.52 32.48
C LYS A 11 45.92 24.95 31.66
N LYS A 12 45.98 25.05 30.32
CA LYS A 12 45.09 24.33 29.40
C LYS A 12 45.40 22.84 29.49
N ILE A 13 44.45 22.06 30.00
CA ILE A 13 44.46 20.60 29.91
C ILE A 13 44.14 20.25 28.46
N LYS A 14 45.09 19.62 27.75
CA LYS A 14 44.84 18.99 26.45
C LYS A 14 43.96 17.75 26.70
N LEU A 15 42.72 17.78 26.20
CA LEU A 15 41.86 16.60 26.15
C LEU A 15 42.51 15.53 25.23
N PRO A 16 42.35 14.23 25.54
CA PRO A 16 42.89 13.16 24.70
C PRO A 16 42.23 13.24 23.32
N ILE A 17 43.06 13.11 22.29
CA ILE A 17 42.64 12.94 20.90
C ILE A 17 41.75 11.69 20.87
N GLU A 18 40.45 11.86 20.59
CA GLU A 18 39.57 10.74 20.24
C GLU A 18 40.21 9.99 19.07
N PRO A 19 40.28 8.65 19.10
CA PRO A 19 40.69 7.90 17.93
C PRO A 19 39.64 8.16 16.86
N THR A 20 40.00 8.96 15.86
CA THR A 20 39.28 9.07 14.60
C THR A 20 39.39 7.70 13.92
N LEU A 21 38.52 6.77 14.32
CA LEU A 21 38.23 5.56 13.58
C LEU A 21 37.46 5.95 12.32
N ASN A 22 38.15 6.63 11.40
CA ASN A 22 37.78 6.67 9.98
C ASN A 22 38.11 5.31 9.36
N LEU A 23 37.46 4.25 9.85
CA LEU A 23 37.26 3.04 9.07
C LEU A 23 36.03 3.27 8.19
N SER A 24 36.15 4.17 7.22
CA SER A 24 35.14 4.30 6.20
C SER A 24 35.19 3.03 5.36
N LEU A 25 34.29 2.09 5.64
CA LEU A 25 34.12 0.89 4.83
C LEU A 25 34.02 1.30 3.35
N PRO A 26 34.70 0.63 2.41
CA PRO A 26 34.52 0.82 0.98
C PRO A 26 33.04 0.75 0.54
N ASP A 27 32.66 1.52 -0.49
CA ASP A 27 31.26 1.62 -0.94
C ASP A 27 30.71 0.28 -1.44
N ASP A 28 31.52 -0.54 -2.10
CA ASP A 28 31.17 -1.89 -2.56
C ASP A 28 30.81 -2.83 -1.40
N LEU A 29 31.59 -2.81 -0.32
CA LEU A 29 31.28 -3.57 0.89
C LEU A 29 30.03 -3.03 1.58
N LEU A 30 29.83 -1.71 1.58
CA LEU A 30 28.64 -1.06 2.14
C LEU A 30 27.38 -1.49 1.37
N VAL A 31 27.40 -1.44 0.03
CA VAL A 31 26.33 -1.93 -0.85
C VAL A 31 26.04 -3.39 -0.53
N SER A 32 27.07 -4.23 -0.48
CA SER A 32 26.94 -5.66 -0.20
C SER A 32 26.28 -5.92 1.16
N ILE A 33 26.69 -5.21 2.21
CA ILE A 33 26.09 -5.35 3.55
C ILE A 33 24.63 -4.89 3.55
N VAL A 34 24.37 -3.69 3.03
CA VAL A 34 23.02 -3.09 3.04
C VAL A 34 22.04 -3.86 2.15
N ALA A 35 22.53 -4.47 1.06
CA ALA A 35 21.73 -5.34 0.19
C ALA A 35 21.14 -6.54 0.95
N ARG A 36 21.81 -7.01 2.01
CA ARG A 36 21.34 -8.13 2.85
C ARG A 36 20.37 -7.70 3.95
N VAL A 37 20.22 -6.40 4.21
CA VAL A 37 19.30 -5.87 5.21
C VAL A 37 17.91 -5.73 4.60
N SER A 38 16.88 -6.13 5.35
CA SER A 38 15.49 -5.97 4.90
C SER A 38 15.12 -4.49 4.71
N ARG A 39 14.35 -4.20 3.65
CA ARG A 39 13.86 -2.85 3.34
C ARG A 39 13.06 -2.21 4.49
N LEU A 40 12.50 -3.01 5.39
CA LEU A 40 11.83 -2.54 6.61
C LEU A 40 12.73 -1.65 7.48
N TYR A 41 14.05 -1.82 7.42
CA TYR A 41 15.01 -1.01 8.17
C TYR A 41 15.55 0.20 7.41
N TYR A 42 15.26 0.34 6.11
CA TYR A 42 15.86 1.37 5.27
C TYR A 42 15.55 2.79 5.74
N PRO A 43 14.31 3.10 6.19
CA PRO A 43 14.05 4.42 6.75
C PRO A 43 14.76 4.70 8.07
N THR A 44 15.18 3.67 8.81
CA THR A 44 16.06 3.85 9.98
C THR A 44 17.51 4.09 9.53
N LEU A 45 18.00 3.30 8.56
CA LEU A 45 19.35 3.43 8.02
C LEU A 45 19.58 4.79 7.33
N SER A 46 18.56 5.34 6.66
CA SER A 46 18.63 6.65 5.99
C SER A 46 18.79 7.85 6.95
N LEU A 47 18.54 7.63 8.24
CA LEU A 47 18.74 8.60 9.31
C LEU A 47 20.16 8.58 9.89
N VAL A 48 20.94 7.51 9.63
CA VAL A 48 22.29 7.34 10.18
C VAL A 48 23.28 8.34 9.58
N SER A 49 23.29 8.50 8.25
CA SER A 49 24.15 9.48 7.57
C SER A 49 23.65 9.83 6.18
N LYS A 50 24.15 10.94 5.62
CA LYS A 50 23.91 11.32 4.22
C LYS A 50 24.40 10.24 3.24
N ARG A 51 25.50 9.55 3.57
CA ARG A 51 26.06 8.46 2.75
C ARG A 51 25.10 7.27 2.68
N PHE A 52 24.55 6.82 3.82
CA PHE A 52 23.53 5.76 3.83
C PHE A 52 22.27 6.20 3.08
N ARG A 53 21.82 7.45 3.25
CA ARG A 53 20.67 7.96 2.51
C ARG A 53 20.88 7.90 0.99
N SER A 54 22.04 8.32 0.50
CA SER A 54 22.39 8.29 -0.93
C SER A 54 22.52 6.86 -1.45
N LEU A 55 23.08 5.95 -0.65
CA LEU A 55 23.21 4.53 -0.99
C LEU A 55 21.85 3.85 -1.16
N LEU A 56 20.89 4.14 -0.27
CA LEU A 56 19.58 3.50 -0.27
C LEU A 56 18.72 3.85 -1.50
N THR A 57 19.05 4.95 -2.17
CA THR A 57 18.42 5.38 -3.43
C THR A 57 19.24 5.00 -4.66
N SER A 58 20.38 4.30 -4.48
CA SER A 58 21.31 4.03 -5.58
C SER A 58 20.86 2.82 -6.41
N PRO A 59 21.06 2.85 -7.75
CA PRO A 59 20.77 1.70 -8.61
C PRO A 59 21.64 0.48 -8.31
N GLU A 60 22.87 0.68 -7.83
CA GLU A 60 23.84 -0.39 -7.53
C GLU A 60 23.33 -1.29 -6.39
N LEU A 61 22.66 -0.69 -5.40
CA LEU A 61 22.05 -1.44 -4.31
C LEU A 61 20.90 -2.32 -4.81
N TYR A 62 20.08 -1.81 -5.74
CA TYR A 62 19.03 -2.61 -6.38
C TYR A 62 19.62 -3.79 -7.14
N GLN A 63 20.60 -3.53 -8.00
CA GLN A 63 21.26 -4.57 -8.80
C GLN A 63 21.89 -5.63 -7.90
N THR A 64 22.58 -5.22 -6.84
CA THR A 64 23.21 -6.15 -5.89
C THR A 64 22.16 -7.02 -5.18
N ARG A 65 21.01 -6.46 -4.79
CA ARG A 65 19.94 -7.24 -4.18
C ARG A 65 19.33 -8.24 -5.15
N SER A 66 19.08 -7.81 -6.38
CA SER A 66 18.58 -8.66 -7.45
C SER A 66 19.53 -9.84 -7.70
N LEU A 67 20.85 -9.58 -7.82
CA LEU A 67 21.88 -10.61 -7.95
C LEU A 67 21.93 -11.59 -6.76
N LEU A 68 21.63 -11.11 -5.55
CA LEU A 68 21.57 -11.92 -4.34
C LEU A 68 20.23 -12.66 -4.16
N GLY A 69 19.27 -12.49 -5.07
CA GLY A 69 17.92 -13.06 -4.96
C GLY A 69 17.16 -12.53 -3.74
N ARG A 70 17.41 -11.29 -3.33
CA ARG A 70 16.82 -10.68 -2.13
C ARG A 70 15.56 -9.91 -2.49
N THR A 71 14.42 -10.55 -2.29
CA THR A 71 13.11 -9.94 -2.46
C THR A 71 12.51 -9.61 -1.08
N ASP A 72 12.07 -8.36 -0.91
CA ASP A 72 11.28 -7.94 0.24
C ASP A 72 9.89 -7.52 -0.23
N ILE A 73 8.91 -7.66 0.66
CA ILE A 73 7.56 -7.14 0.45
C ILE A 73 7.45 -5.82 1.19
N CYS A 74 7.14 -4.77 0.44
CA CYS A 74 6.95 -3.44 1.01
C CYS A 74 5.47 -3.09 1.04
N LEU A 75 4.97 -2.72 2.23
CA LEU A 75 3.60 -2.25 2.40
C LEU A 75 3.58 -0.73 2.34
N TYR A 76 2.91 -0.20 1.32
CA TYR A 76 2.69 1.22 1.10
C TYR A 76 1.29 1.61 1.54
N VAL A 77 1.17 2.77 2.19
CA VAL A 77 -0.09 3.39 2.54
C VAL A 77 -0.16 4.75 1.85
N CYS A 78 -1.19 4.92 1.02
CA CYS A 78 -1.49 6.16 0.34
C CYS A 78 -2.68 6.83 1.05
N LEU A 79 -2.46 8.05 1.55
CA LEU A 79 -3.46 8.84 2.26
C LEU A 79 -3.72 10.15 1.52
N ARG A 80 -4.96 10.37 1.11
CA ARG A 80 -5.42 11.70 0.73
C ARG A 80 -6.17 12.32 1.88
N PHE A 81 -5.90 13.59 2.18
CA PHE A 81 -6.37 14.23 3.40
C PHE A 81 -7.60 15.13 3.16
N SER A 82 -7.77 15.71 1.98
CA SER A 82 -8.96 16.52 1.69
C SER A 82 -9.52 16.20 0.31
N ARG A 83 -10.81 16.49 0.10
CA ARG A 83 -11.36 16.54 -1.27
C ARG A 83 -10.66 17.63 -2.10
N SER A 84 -10.35 18.76 -1.46
CA SER A 84 -9.69 19.91 -2.10
C SER A 84 -8.17 19.76 -2.28
N ASP A 85 -7.55 18.80 -1.59
CA ASP A 85 -6.13 18.48 -1.75
C ASP A 85 -6.03 17.16 -2.52
N PRO A 86 -5.80 17.21 -3.84
CA PRO A 86 -5.73 16.00 -4.66
C PRO A 86 -4.42 15.24 -4.44
N ILE A 87 -3.43 15.84 -3.78
CA ILE A 87 -2.09 15.28 -3.65
C ILE A 87 -2.08 14.26 -2.49
N PRO A 88 -1.80 12.98 -2.75
CA PRO A 88 -1.69 12.00 -1.69
C PRO A 88 -0.36 12.13 -0.93
N ARG A 89 -0.36 11.64 0.30
CA ARG A 89 0.87 11.39 1.07
C ARG A 89 1.13 9.90 1.16
N TRP A 90 2.40 9.56 1.00
CA TRP A 90 2.86 8.18 0.95
C TRP A 90 3.62 7.81 2.22
N PHE A 91 3.32 6.61 2.71
CA PHE A 91 3.96 6.03 3.86
C PHE A 91 4.38 4.60 3.55
N MET A 92 5.48 4.17 4.14
CA MET A 92 5.93 2.78 4.09
C MET A 92 5.90 2.20 5.49
N LEU A 93 5.50 0.93 5.61
CA LEU A 93 5.68 0.19 6.85
C LEU A 93 7.16 -0.10 7.08
N CYS A 94 7.66 0.29 8.25
CA CYS A 94 9.06 0.16 8.62
C CYS A 94 9.20 -0.42 10.02
N GLN A 95 10.34 -1.02 10.31
CA GLN A 95 10.67 -1.45 11.64
C GLN A 95 11.22 -0.27 12.44
N ARG A 96 10.64 -0.04 13.62
CA ARG A 96 11.12 0.94 14.58
C ARG A 96 12.49 0.46 15.08
N PRO A 97 13.51 1.34 15.16
CA PRO A 97 14.71 0.99 15.91
C PRO A 97 14.27 0.66 17.33
N ASN A 98 14.57 -0.57 17.78
CA ASN A 98 14.36 -0.93 19.17
C ASN A 98 15.10 0.10 20.01
N GLY A 99 14.38 0.84 20.85
CA GLY A 99 15.04 1.52 21.97
C GLY A 99 15.80 0.43 22.70
N ILE A 100 17.14 0.54 22.71
CA ILE A 100 18.00 -0.34 23.48
C ILE A 100 17.38 -0.49 24.87
N LEU A 101 17.32 -1.74 25.35
CA LEU A 101 16.96 -2.10 26.72
C LEU A 101 17.65 -1.14 27.70
N THR A 102 16.97 -0.07 28.10
CA THR A 102 17.21 0.48 29.43
C THR A 102 16.62 -0.57 30.37
N ASN A 103 17.46 -1.14 31.22
CA ASN A 103 17.10 -2.12 32.25
C ASN A 103 16.21 -1.48 33.34
N ASP A 104 15.19 -0.73 32.95
CA ASP A 104 14.27 -0.10 33.87
C ASP A 104 13.08 -1.03 34.09
N THR A 105 13.22 -1.86 35.13
CA THR A 105 12.29 -2.94 35.52
C THR A 105 10.94 -2.44 36.05
N ARG A 106 10.51 -1.21 35.74
CA ARG A 106 9.25 -0.64 36.27
C ARG A 106 8.45 0.12 35.22
N LYS A 107 7.82 -0.64 34.31
CA LYS A 107 6.42 -0.46 33.83
C LYS A 107 6.14 -1.40 32.64
N LYS A 108 5.53 -2.57 32.92
CA LYS A 108 4.76 -3.32 31.90
C LYS A 108 3.50 -2.50 31.57
N LYS A 109 3.58 -1.53 30.67
CA LYS A 109 2.42 -0.97 29.97
C LYS A 109 2.76 -0.75 28.50
N ASN A 110 2.06 -1.51 27.64
CA ASN A 110 2.06 -1.50 26.18
C ASN A 110 3.44 -1.63 25.51
N LYS A 111 3.88 -2.87 25.26
CA LYS A 111 4.97 -3.15 24.31
C LYS A 111 4.59 -2.49 22.97
N SER A 112 5.26 -1.41 22.60
CA SER A 112 5.10 -0.82 21.27
C SER A 112 5.46 -1.88 20.23
N SER A 113 4.65 -2.00 19.19
CA SER A 113 4.66 -3.11 18.23
C SER A 113 5.92 -3.24 17.37
N GLY A 114 6.96 -2.43 17.59
CA GLY A 114 8.23 -2.53 16.88
C GLY A 114 8.21 -2.02 15.43
N TYR A 115 7.08 -1.51 14.93
CA TYR A 115 6.94 -0.94 13.58
C TYR A 115 6.38 0.47 13.60
N VAL A 116 6.63 1.24 12.54
CA VAL A 116 6.17 2.61 12.31
C VAL A 116 5.85 2.79 10.83
N LEU A 117 4.86 3.64 10.51
CA LEU A 117 4.71 4.15 9.15
C LEU A 117 5.68 5.33 8.97
N ALA A 118 6.75 5.12 8.22
CA ALA A 118 7.65 6.21 7.87
C ALA A 118 7.05 7.00 6.70
N THR A 119 7.01 8.33 6.84
CA THR A 119 6.71 9.23 5.73
C THR A 119 7.77 9.06 4.65
N LEU A 120 7.35 8.80 3.43
CA LEU A 120 8.26 8.79 2.28
C LEU A 120 8.33 10.19 1.68
N PRO A 121 9.52 10.78 1.53
CA PRO A 121 9.69 12.02 0.79
C PRO A 121 9.57 11.71 -0.71
N ILE A 122 8.33 11.66 -1.21
CA ILE A 122 8.04 11.53 -2.65
C ILE A 122 7.70 12.93 -3.17
N PRO A 123 8.70 13.69 -3.65
CA PRO A 123 8.44 15.02 -4.19
C PRO A 123 7.54 14.89 -5.44
N HIS A 124 6.66 15.86 -5.64
CA HIS A 124 5.82 15.97 -6.84
C HIS A 124 4.90 14.76 -7.11
N SER A 125 4.31 14.16 -6.06
CA SER A 125 3.28 13.14 -6.30
C SER A 125 2.14 13.74 -7.12
N PRO A 126 1.76 13.11 -8.25
CA PRO A 126 0.61 13.55 -9.01
C PRO A 126 -0.66 13.37 -8.16
N PRO A 127 -1.73 14.12 -8.46
CA PRO A 127 -3.08 13.79 -8.05
C PRO A 127 -3.36 12.29 -8.22
N ALA A 128 -3.85 11.65 -7.17
CA ALA A 128 -4.18 10.23 -7.23
C ALA A 128 -5.46 9.94 -6.45
N HIS A 129 -6.31 9.11 -7.06
CA HIS A 129 -7.45 8.52 -6.37
C HIS A 129 -7.17 7.06 -6.04
N GLY A 130 -7.50 6.63 -4.82
CA GLY A 130 -7.14 5.30 -4.33
C GLY A 130 -7.71 4.12 -5.13
N SER A 131 -8.74 4.35 -5.96
CA SER A 131 -9.35 3.33 -6.80
C SER A 131 -8.52 2.96 -8.03
N GLY A 132 -7.72 3.91 -8.54
CA GLY A 132 -6.85 3.71 -9.70
C GLY A 132 -5.44 3.23 -9.35
N LEU A 133 -5.16 2.97 -8.08
CA LEU A 133 -3.84 2.53 -7.63
C LEU A 133 -3.72 1.00 -7.72
N VAL A 134 -2.71 0.52 -8.44
CA VAL A 134 -2.41 -0.92 -8.57
C VAL A 134 -0.91 -1.16 -8.40
N ALA A 135 -0.55 -2.15 -7.58
CA ALA A 135 0.83 -2.58 -7.38
C ALA A 135 1.19 -3.67 -8.40
N VAL A 136 2.33 -3.53 -9.07
CA VAL A 136 2.83 -4.46 -10.07
C VAL A 136 4.35 -4.55 -9.95
N GLY A 137 4.87 -5.70 -9.53
CA GLY A 137 6.29 -5.87 -9.24
C GLY A 137 6.77 -4.81 -8.23
N SER A 138 7.85 -4.09 -8.58
CA SER A 138 8.41 -2.99 -7.79
C SER A 138 7.82 -1.62 -8.13
N ASN A 139 6.68 -1.58 -8.82
CA ASN A 139 6.03 -0.34 -9.25
C ASN A 139 4.61 -0.21 -8.69
N ILE A 140 4.17 1.02 -8.47
CA ILE A 140 2.76 1.33 -8.20
C ILE A 140 2.25 2.23 -9.32
N TYR A 141 1.27 1.77 -10.07
CA TYR A 141 0.62 2.55 -11.11
C TYR A 141 -0.53 3.35 -10.52
N ASN A 142 -0.63 4.62 -10.91
CA ASN A 142 -1.74 5.53 -10.68
C ASN A 142 -2.47 5.75 -11.99
N ILE A 143 -3.66 5.17 -12.11
CA ILE A 143 -4.40 5.06 -13.35
C ILE A 143 -5.71 5.85 -13.26
N GLY A 144 -5.78 6.94 -14.02
CA GLY A 144 -6.95 7.82 -14.09
C GLY A 144 -7.40 8.32 -12.71
N GLY A 145 -8.71 8.34 -12.50
CA GLY A 145 -9.30 8.78 -11.24
C GLY A 145 -9.88 10.19 -11.31
N SER A 146 -10.66 10.53 -10.29
CA SER A 146 -11.22 11.87 -10.09
C SER A 146 -10.12 12.86 -9.72
N ILE A 147 -9.63 13.60 -10.71
CA ILE A 147 -8.61 14.63 -10.54
C ILE A 147 -9.34 15.98 -10.66
N TYR A 148 -9.38 16.75 -9.57
CA TYR A 148 -10.16 18.00 -9.49
C TYR A 148 -11.64 17.81 -9.91
N ASP A 149 -12.27 16.74 -9.42
CA ASP A 149 -13.66 16.36 -9.74
C ASP A 149 -13.93 16.11 -11.23
N SER A 150 -12.88 15.81 -12.00
CA SER A 150 -12.96 15.46 -13.42
C SER A 150 -12.34 14.07 -13.67
N PRO A 151 -12.94 13.24 -14.54
CA PRO A 151 -12.32 11.99 -14.95
C PRO A 151 -10.99 12.25 -15.66
N SER A 152 -10.03 11.34 -15.49
CA SER A 152 -8.72 11.45 -16.14
C SER A 152 -8.33 10.15 -16.84
N SER A 153 -7.63 10.27 -17.96
CA SER A 153 -6.95 9.16 -18.63
C SER A 153 -5.46 9.05 -18.29
N SER A 154 -4.92 10.00 -17.51
CA SER A 154 -3.51 10.06 -17.16
C SER A 154 -3.05 8.81 -16.42
N VAL A 155 -1.86 8.33 -16.76
CA VAL A 155 -1.22 7.21 -16.05
C VAL A 155 0.18 7.62 -15.64
N SER A 156 0.49 7.39 -14.38
CA SER A 156 1.85 7.57 -13.84
C SER A 156 2.23 6.33 -13.05
N LYS A 157 3.52 6.03 -12.97
CA LYS A 157 4.04 4.93 -12.16
C LYS A 157 5.05 5.44 -11.15
N LEU A 158 4.94 4.96 -9.92
CA LEU A 158 5.91 5.18 -8.86
C LEU A 158 6.88 4.01 -8.86
N ASP A 159 8.14 4.29 -9.19
CA ASP A 159 9.23 3.36 -8.91
C ASP A 159 9.43 3.30 -7.38
N CYS A 160 9.11 2.15 -6.80
CA CYS A 160 9.18 1.96 -5.36
C CYS A 160 10.62 1.85 -4.84
N TRP A 161 11.62 1.70 -5.72
CA TRP A 161 13.02 1.70 -5.34
C TRP A 161 13.53 3.14 -5.14
N SER A 162 13.47 3.93 -6.21
CA SER A 162 13.91 5.33 -6.18
C SER A 162 12.92 6.27 -5.48
N HIS A 163 11.68 5.82 -5.27
CA HIS A 163 10.56 6.63 -4.82
C HIS A 163 10.30 7.84 -5.71
N THR A 164 10.41 7.65 -7.03
CA THR A 164 10.14 8.69 -8.03
C THR A 164 8.97 8.33 -8.93
N TRP A 165 8.16 9.33 -9.28
CA TRP A 165 7.10 9.19 -10.25
C TRP A 165 7.64 9.36 -11.67
N LEU A 166 7.17 8.50 -12.56
CA LEU A 166 7.43 8.56 -14.00
C LEU A 166 6.08 8.56 -14.72
N GLU A 167 5.98 9.34 -15.78
CA GLU A 167 4.83 9.28 -16.68
C GLU A 167 4.78 7.93 -17.39
N ALA A 168 3.57 7.44 -17.63
CA ALA A 168 3.31 6.24 -18.40
C ALA A 168 2.30 6.56 -19.51
N PRO A 169 2.18 5.70 -20.55
CA PRO A 169 1.19 5.91 -21.61
C PRO A 169 -0.21 6.07 -21.02
N SER A 170 -0.92 7.13 -21.42
CA SER A 170 -2.29 7.39 -20.99
C SER A 170 -3.27 6.37 -21.54
N MET A 171 -4.35 6.12 -20.81
CA MET A 171 -5.50 5.35 -21.30
C MET A 171 -6.14 6.03 -22.51
N GLN A 172 -6.88 5.27 -23.31
CA GLN A 172 -7.67 5.81 -24.41
C GLN A 172 -8.94 6.51 -23.90
N VAL A 173 -9.42 6.13 -22.71
CA VAL A 173 -10.66 6.63 -22.12
C VAL A 173 -10.39 7.25 -20.74
N GLU A 174 -10.98 8.42 -20.50
CA GLU A 174 -10.96 9.07 -19.18
C GLU A 174 -11.87 8.34 -18.19
N ARG A 175 -11.39 8.12 -16.96
CA ARG A 175 -12.12 7.36 -15.93
C ARG A 175 -12.09 8.08 -14.58
N ASP A 176 -13.23 8.10 -13.89
CA ASP A 176 -13.42 8.82 -12.62
C ASP A 176 -13.12 7.95 -11.37
N TYR A 177 -13.74 6.77 -11.29
CA TYR A 177 -13.47 5.79 -10.23
C TYR A 177 -13.14 4.44 -10.86
N PRO A 178 -12.02 4.33 -11.61
CA PRO A 178 -11.63 3.07 -12.24
C PRO A 178 -11.30 2.04 -11.15
N SER A 179 -11.42 0.76 -11.51
CA SER A 179 -10.88 -0.36 -10.75
C SER A 179 -9.78 -0.99 -11.59
N ALA A 180 -8.60 -1.25 -11.01
CA ALA A 180 -7.44 -1.79 -11.72
C ALA A 180 -6.84 -3.00 -10.99
N ASN A 181 -6.46 -4.04 -11.73
CA ASN A 181 -5.71 -5.20 -11.21
C ASN A 181 -4.73 -5.71 -12.26
N SER A 182 -3.65 -6.34 -11.80
CA SER A 182 -2.65 -6.97 -12.67
C SER A 182 -2.87 -8.47 -12.80
N LEU A 183 -2.67 -9.00 -14.01
CA LEU A 183 -2.75 -10.42 -14.33
C LEU A 183 -1.87 -10.68 -15.56
N ASP A 184 -0.97 -11.66 -15.44
CA ASP A 184 -0.13 -12.15 -16.54
C ASP A 184 0.63 -11.05 -17.32
N GLY A 185 1.36 -10.20 -16.58
CA GLY A 185 2.15 -9.11 -17.18
C GLY A 185 1.33 -7.98 -17.80
N LYS A 186 0.02 -7.93 -17.51
CA LYS A 186 -0.89 -6.90 -18.00
C LYS A 186 -1.66 -6.27 -16.85
N ILE A 187 -2.09 -5.01 -17.03
CA ILE A 187 -2.98 -4.31 -16.10
C ILE A 187 -4.34 -4.15 -16.76
N TYR A 188 -5.38 -4.67 -16.12
CA TYR A 188 -6.76 -4.54 -16.57
C TYR A 188 -7.47 -3.45 -15.78
N VAL A 189 -8.12 -2.52 -16.49
CA VAL A 189 -8.81 -1.38 -15.91
C VAL A 189 -10.27 -1.39 -16.35
N THR A 190 -11.18 -1.30 -15.39
CA THR A 190 -12.63 -1.42 -15.62
C THR A 190 -13.42 -0.31 -14.97
N GLY A 191 -14.57 0.04 -15.57
CA GLY A 191 -15.55 0.96 -14.99
C GLY A 191 -15.11 2.43 -15.01
N GLY A 192 -15.80 3.26 -14.21
CA GLY A 192 -15.47 4.69 -14.06
C GLY A 192 -15.87 5.58 -15.24
N LEU A 193 -16.78 5.14 -16.12
CA LEU A 193 -17.24 5.91 -17.27
C LEU A 193 -18.34 6.91 -16.87
N TYR A 194 -18.05 8.21 -16.99
CA TYR A 194 -18.95 9.29 -16.58
C TYR A 194 -19.89 9.78 -17.71
N LYS A 195 -19.46 9.69 -18.99
CA LYS A 195 -20.20 10.21 -20.15
C LYS A 195 -20.31 9.15 -21.25
N HIS A 196 -21.52 8.97 -21.77
CA HIS A 196 -21.87 8.05 -22.87
C HIS A 196 -21.51 6.58 -22.61
N TYR A 197 -22.54 5.81 -22.23
CA TYR A 197 -22.40 4.37 -22.05
C TYR A 197 -22.07 3.71 -23.40
N ASP A 198 -20.81 3.30 -23.54
CA ASP A 198 -20.31 2.52 -24.66
C ASP A 198 -19.65 1.25 -24.10
N PRO A 199 -20.29 0.07 -24.21
CA PRO A 199 -19.75 -1.19 -23.73
C PRO A 199 -18.36 -1.53 -24.30
N SER A 200 -18.00 -0.99 -25.48
CA SER A 200 -16.68 -1.21 -26.09
C SER A 200 -15.55 -0.48 -25.34
N LYS A 201 -15.90 0.52 -24.53
CA LYS A 201 -14.97 1.35 -23.74
C LYS A 201 -14.92 0.95 -22.26
N TRP A 202 -15.65 -0.09 -21.89
CA TRP A 202 -15.81 -0.45 -20.47
C TRP A 202 -14.52 -0.96 -19.82
N MET A 203 -13.70 -1.69 -20.59
CA MET A 203 -12.46 -2.28 -20.12
C MET A 203 -11.31 -1.99 -21.08
N GLU A 204 -10.16 -1.60 -20.53
CA GLU A 204 -8.90 -1.46 -21.24
C GLU A 204 -7.84 -2.33 -20.56
N VAL A 205 -6.90 -2.82 -21.36
CA VAL A 205 -5.75 -3.58 -20.88
C VAL A 205 -4.46 -2.87 -21.29
N PHE A 206 -3.56 -2.69 -20.34
CA PHE A 206 -2.21 -2.22 -20.57
C PHE A 206 -1.25 -3.39 -20.58
N ASP A 207 -0.53 -3.57 -21.68
CA ASP A 207 0.55 -4.53 -21.78
C ASP A 207 1.85 -3.91 -21.27
N LEU A 208 2.41 -4.47 -20.20
CA LEU A 208 3.64 -3.94 -19.57
C LEU A 208 4.88 -4.15 -20.44
N LYS A 209 4.86 -5.14 -21.35
CA LYS A 209 5.98 -5.47 -22.24
C LYS A 209 6.02 -4.55 -23.44
N THR A 210 4.87 -4.26 -24.06
CA THR A 210 4.80 -3.36 -25.22
C THR A 210 4.61 -1.90 -24.83
N GLY A 211 4.09 -1.64 -23.63
CA GLY A 211 3.73 -0.29 -23.19
C GLY A 211 2.52 0.27 -23.93
N THR A 212 1.58 -0.56 -24.35
CA THR A 212 0.41 -0.15 -25.14
C THR A 212 -0.91 -0.46 -24.45
N TRP A 213 -1.89 0.42 -24.65
CA TRP A 213 -3.28 0.23 -24.21
C TRP A 213 -4.14 -0.31 -25.34
N GLU A 214 -4.93 -1.34 -25.05
CA GLU A 214 -5.88 -1.94 -25.98
C GLU A 214 -7.27 -2.04 -25.33
N PRO A 215 -8.36 -1.80 -26.08
CA PRO A 215 -9.71 -2.05 -25.58
C PRO A 215 -9.95 -3.55 -25.47
N VAL A 216 -10.57 -3.98 -24.37
CA VAL A 216 -11.04 -5.37 -24.25
C VAL A 216 -12.51 -5.43 -24.62
N LEU A 217 -12.78 -5.94 -25.83
CA LEU A 217 -14.13 -6.01 -26.36
C LEU A 217 -14.94 -7.08 -25.63
N SER A 218 -16.06 -6.66 -25.03
CA SER A 218 -17.09 -7.59 -24.60
C SER A 218 -17.92 -8.01 -25.82
N ARG A 219 -18.11 -9.32 -26.01
CA ARG A 219 -19.03 -9.79 -27.06
C ARG A 219 -20.46 -9.39 -26.67
N ALA A 220 -21.13 -8.73 -27.61
CA ALA A 220 -22.41 -8.03 -27.52
C ALA A 220 -23.41 -8.55 -26.46
N GLY A 221 -23.87 -7.64 -25.58
CA GLY A 221 -25.19 -7.71 -24.94
C GLY A 221 -25.30 -8.33 -23.55
N ARG A 222 -24.21 -8.61 -22.83
CA ARG A 222 -24.27 -9.22 -21.47
C ARG A 222 -23.76 -8.39 -20.30
N LEU A 223 -23.20 -7.21 -20.57
CA LEU A 223 -22.65 -6.33 -19.54
C LEU A 223 -23.52 -5.09 -19.34
N ASP A 224 -24.83 -5.19 -19.09
CA ASP A 224 -25.55 -3.97 -18.67
C ASP A 224 -25.18 -3.66 -17.22
N PHE A 225 -24.13 -2.86 -17.05
CA PHE A 225 -23.90 -2.08 -15.85
C PHE A 225 -24.85 -0.89 -15.95
N TYR A 226 -26.03 -1.00 -15.32
CA TYR A 226 -27.16 -0.10 -15.55
C TYR A 226 -26.97 1.30 -14.96
N SER A 227 -25.94 1.54 -14.14
CA SER A 227 -25.86 2.78 -13.36
C SER A 227 -24.61 3.62 -13.68
N ARG A 228 -24.87 4.93 -13.84
CA ARG A 228 -23.91 6.00 -14.13
C ARG A 228 -22.87 6.22 -13.02
N HIS A 229 -22.89 5.42 -11.94
CA HIS A 229 -22.07 5.59 -10.75
C HIS A 229 -21.44 4.28 -10.23
N ASP A 230 -21.47 3.20 -11.02
CA ASP A 230 -21.09 1.89 -10.50
C ASP A 230 -19.58 1.81 -10.27
N ARG A 231 -19.21 1.98 -8.98
CA ARG A 231 -17.91 1.56 -8.46
C ARG A 231 -17.82 0.05 -8.63
N THR A 232 -17.16 -0.38 -9.70
CA THR A 232 -16.81 -1.78 -9.86
C THR A 232 -15.67 -2.14 -8.93
N HIS A 233 -15.71 -3.34 -8.37
CA HIS A 233 -14.56 -3.95 -7.73
C HIS A 233 -14.00 -5.01 -8.66
N ASN A 234 -12.71 -4.94 -8.96
CA ASN A 234 -12.02 -6.01 -9.66
C ASN A 234 -11.03 -6.72 -8.75
N PHE A 235 -10.82 -8.00 -9.03
CA PHE A 235 -9.84 -8.84 -8.37
C PHE A 235 -9.52 -10.06 -9.25
N VAL A 236 -8.41 -10.72 -8.95
CA VAL A 236 -7.92 -11.86 -9.73
C VAL A 236 -7.94 -13.11 -8.86
N VAL A 237 -8.64 -14.15 -9.32
CA VAL A 237 -8.71 -15.47 -8.69
C VAL A 237 -8.69 -16.52 -9.79
N ASP A 238 -7.94 -17.61 -9.59
CA ASP A 238 -7.78 -18.72 -10.53
C ASP A 238 -7.40 -18.25 -11.94
N GLU A 239 -6.48 -17.28 -12.03
CA GLU A 239 -6.02 -16.64 -13.29
C GLU A 239 -7.14 -15.99 -14.11
N LYS A 240 -8.27 -15.66 -13.47
CA LYS A 240 -9.41 -14.98 -14.08
C LYS A 240 -9.63 -13.65 -13.40
N LEU A 241 -10.02 -12.67 -14.20
CA LEU A 241 -10.40 -11.35 -13.71
C LEU A 241 -11.89 -11.38 -13.35
N TYR A 242 -12.21 -11.14 -12.09
CA TYR A 242 -13.57 -10.96 -11.62
C TYR A 242 -13.86 -9.46 -11.55
N ILE A 243 -15.03 -9.07 -12.05
CA ILE A 243 -15.50 -7.68 -12.08
C ILE A 243 -16.88 -7.70 -11.46
N ILE A 244 -16.99 -7.13 -10.27
CA ILE A 244 -18.21 -7.14 -9.46
C ILE A 244 -18.77 -5.72 -9.39
N GLY A 245 -19.97 -5.54 -9.93
CA GLY A 245 -20.83 -4.36 -9.76
C GLY A 245 -22.23 -4.80 -9.33
N ASP A 246 -23.28 -4.25 -9.95
CA ASP A 246 -24.66 -4.72 -9.77
C ASP A 246 -24.86 -6.16 -10.27
N ARG A 247 -24.14 -6.52 -11.35
CA ARG A 247 -23.97 -7.90 -11.82
C ARG A 247 -22.48 -8.23 -11.85
N GLY A 248 -22.14 -9.46 -11.49
CA GLY A 248 -20.77 -9.93 -11.51
C GLY A 248 -20.43 -10.64 -12.82
N VAL A 249 -19.25 -10.39 -13.37
CA VAL A 249 -18.71 -11.13 -14.52
C VAL A 249 -17.27 -11.58 -14.28
N THR A 250 -16.90 -12.64 -14.96
CA THR A 250 -15.52 -13.13 -15.05
C THR A 250 -15.02 -12.99 -16.48
N TYR A 251 -13.80 -12.53 -16.62
CA TYR A 251 -13.06 -12.49 -17.87
C TYR A 251 -11.86 -13.43 -17.77
N ASN A 252 -11.74 -14.34 -18.74
CA ASN A 252 -10.58 -15.20 -18.88
C ASN A 252 -9.67 -14.63 -19.98
N PRO A 253 -8.46 -14.13 -19.64
CA PRO A 253 -7.58 -13.55 -20.65
C PRO A 253 -6.99 -14.57 -21.61
N LYS A 254 -6.96 -15.88 -21.26
CA LYS A 254 -6.37 -16.93 -22.10
C LYS A 254 -7.17 -17.21 -23.37
N ASP A 255 -8.49 -17.13 -23.29
CA ASP A 255 -9.41 -17.43 -24.40
C ASP A 255 -10.33 -16.24 -24.75
N GLY A 256 -10.24 -15.13 -24.00
CA GLY A 256 -11.09 -13.95 -24.18
C GLY A 256 -12.56 -14.19 -23.82
N SER A 257 -12.87 -15.25 -23.08
CA SER A 257 -14.24 -15.60 -22.71
C SER A 257 -14.77 -14.79 -21.53
N TRP A 258 -16.07 -14.54 -21.55
CA TRP A 258 -16.81 -13.83 -20.51
C TRP A 258 -17.88 -14.75 -19.95
N ASN A 259 -17.92 -14.90 -18.61
CA ASN A 259 -18.95 -15.69 -17.94
C ASN A 259 -19.61 -14.88 -16.83
N SER A 260 -20.92 -15.05 -16.65
CA SER A 260 -21.63 -14.48 -15.52
C SER A 260 -21.15 -15.13 -14.22
N VAL A 261 -20.92 -14.31 -13.21
CA VAL A 261 -20.70 -14.80 -11.85
C VAL A 261 -22.06 -15.24 -11.29
N GLY A 262 -22.10 -16.38 -10.60
CA GLY A 262 -23.34 -16.83 -9.94
C GLY A 262 -23.74 -15.88 -8.80
N SER A 263 -25.03 -15.85 -8.47
CA SER A 263 -25.58 -15.02 -7.38
C SER A 263 -24.91 -15.24 -6.02
N GLU A 264 -24.23 -16.36 -5.84
CA GLU A 264 -23.40 -16.73 -4.68
C GLU A 264 -22.26 -15.74 -4.40
N MET A 265 -21.70 -15.10 -5.44
CA MET A 265 -20.66 -14.06 -5.34
C MET A 265 -21.21 -12.64 -5.55
N GLU A 266 -22.48 -12.50 -5.94
CA GLU A 266 -23.18 -11.22 -6.14
C GLU A 266 -23.57 -10.61 -4.78
N LEU A 267 -22.59 -10.06 -4.06
CA LEU A 267 -22.84 -9.37 -2.79
C LEU A 267 -23.38 -7.93 -2.96
N GLY A 268 -23.69 -7.50 -4.19
CA GLY A 268 -24.17 -6.15 -4.53
C GLY A 268 -23.20 -5.05 -4.09
N SER A 269 -23.72 -3.84 -3.79
CA SER A 269 -22.95 -2.64 -3.40
C SER A 269 -22.28 -2.71 -2.01
N LYS A 270 -22.11 -3.90 -1.42
CA LYS A 270 -21.68 -4.11 -0.02
C LYS A 270 -20.18 -4.32 0.20
N TRP A 271 -19.32 -4.04 -0.78
CA TRP A 271 -17.88 -4.22 -0.61
C TRP A 271 -17.24 -2.91 -0.10
N PHE A 272 -16.84 -2.87 1.17
CA PHE A 272 -16.07 -1.74 1.71
C PHE A 272 -14.58 -1.95 1.49
N SER A 273 -14.10 -3.18 1.61
CA SER A 273 -12.74 -3.58 1.29
C SER A 273 -12.67 -5.07 0.97
N SER A 274 -11.81 -5.42 0.03
CA SER A 274 -11.43 -6.80 -0.28
C SER A 274 -9.94 -6.92 -0.54
N CYS A 275 -9.43 -8.13 -0.46
CA CYS A 275 -8.13 -8.51 -0.99
C CYS A 275 -8.14 -9.98 -1.39
N VAL A 276 -7.28 -10.35 -2.32
CA VAL A 276 -6.99 -11.75 -2.63
C VAL A 276 -5.66 -12.10 -1.99
N ILE A 277 -5.61 -13.21 -1.26
CA ILE A 277 -4.41 -13.73 -0.61
C ILE A 277 -4.29 -15.21 -0.97
N GLU A 278 -3.18 -15.61 -1.59
CA GLU A 278 -2.94 -16.98 -2.03
C GLU A 278 -4.17 -17.56 -2.76
N ASN A 279 -4.67 -16.78 -3.73
CA ASN A 279 -5.81 -17.15 -4.56
C ASN A 279 -7.16 -17.32 -3.83
N VAL A 280 -7.27 -16.84 -2.59
CA VAL A 280 -8.53 -16.82 -1.84
C VAL A 280 -9.00 -15.37 -1.67
N LEU A 281 -10.25 -15.12 -2.05
CA LEU A 281 -10.88 -13.81 -1.91
C LEU A 281 -11.39 -13.59 -0.49
N TYR A 282 -10.99 -12.48 0.11
CA TYR A 282 -11.48 -11.98 1.39
C TYR A 282 -12.24 -10.68 1.19
N TYR A 283 -13.27 -10.50 1.98
CA TYR A 283 -13.94 -9.21 2.08
C TYR A 283 -14.27 -8.85 3.51
N TYR A 284 -14.41 -7.56 3.73
CA TYR A 284 -14.90 -6.97 4.96
C TYR A 284 -16.08 -6.05 4.65
N HIS A 285 -17.15 -6.22 5.44
CA HIS A 285 -18.29 -5.32 5.48
C HIS A 285 -18.63 -5.01 6.93
N TYR A 286 -19.05 -3.78 7.22
CA TYR A 286 -19.25 -3.31 8.60
C TYR A 286 -20.37 -4.06 9.35
N GLU A 287 -21.31 -4.70 8.64
CA GLU A 287 -22.39 -5.52 9.24
C GLU A 287 -22.06 -7.01 9.29
N ASP A 288 -21.20 -7.51 8.39
CA ASP A 288 -21.02 -8.94 8.12
C ASP A 288 -19.69 -9.50 8.63
N GLU A 289 -18.94 -8.70 9.38
CA GLU A 289 -17.58 -9.00 9.82
C GLU A 289 -16.66 -9.38 8.62
N PHE A 290 -15.62 -10.17 8.86
CA PHE A 290 -14.72 -10.65 7.81
C PHE A 290 -15.21 -12.00 7.27
N LYS A 291 -15.18 -12.14 5.95
CA LYS A 291 -15.55 -13.37 5.26
C LYS A 291 -14.54 -13.70 4.16
N TRP A 292 -14.52 -14.96 3.77
CA TRP A 292 -13.72 -15.46 2.67
C TRP A 292 -14.58 -16.34 1.76
N TYR A 293 -14.26 -16.35 0.48
CA TYR A 293 -15.00 -17.13 -0.50
C TYR A 293 -14.38 -18.52 -0.65
N ASP A 294 -15.16 -19.55 -0.39
CA ASP A 294 -14.78 -20.93 -0.65
C ASP A 294 -15.18 -21.29 -2.08
N THR A 295 -14.19 -21.42 -2.97
CA THR A 295 -14.40 -21.75 -4.37
C THR A 295 -14.93 -23.16 -4.58
N ASN A 296 -14.61 -24.11 -3.68
CA ASN A 296 -15.09 -25.49 -3.75
C ASN A 296 -16.56 -25.57 -3.32
N ALA A 297 -16.90 -24.93 -2.20
CA ALA A 297 -18.26 -24.90 -1.67
C ALA A 297 -19.14 -23.80 -2.29
N ARG A 298 -18.57 -23.01 -3.20
CA ARG A 298 -19.15 -21.81 -3.84
C ARG A 298 -19.96 -20.93 -2.88
N SER A 299 -19.39 -20.64 -1.73
CA SER A 299 -20.10 -19.93 -0.67
C SER A 299 -19.18 -19.09 0.21
N TRP A 300 -19.75 -18.03 0.77
CA TRP A 300 -19.07 -17.17 1.73
C TRP A 300 -19.02 -17.82 3.10
N LYS A 301 -17.83 -17.88 3.68
CA LYS A 301 -17.59 -18.38 5.03
C LYS A 301 -17.06 -17.28 5.93
N THR A 302 -17.55 -17.24 7.17
CA THR A 302 -17.06 -16.30 8.18
C THR A 302 -15.63 -16.63 8.57
N LEU A 303 -14.78 -15.60 8.64
CA LEU A 303 -13.39 -15.73 9.04
C LEU A 303 -13.27 -15.80 10.56
N ASN A 304 -12.96 -16.99 11.07
CA ASN A 304 -12.77 -17.22 12.51
C ASN A 304 -11.40 -16.71 12.99
N GLY A 305 -11.34 -16.28 14.25
CA GLY A 305 -10.09 -15.83 14.91
C GLY A 305 -9.92 -14.31 15.03
N MET A 306 -10.88 -13.52 14.54
CA MET A 306 -10.84 -12.05 14.61
C MET A 306 -11.16 -11.46 15.99
N LYS A 307 -11.49 -12.28 17.00
CA LYS A 307 -11.85 -11.82 18.36
C LYS A 307 -10.77 -10.97 19.05
N LYS A 308 -9.51 -11.07 18.60
CA LYS A 308 -8.39 -10.26 19.13
C LYS A 308 -8.33 -8.85 18.53
N LEU A 309 -8.93 -8.63 17.35
CA LEU A 309 -8.99 -7.30 16.75
C LEU A 309 -10.03 -6.44 17.48
N PRO A 310 -9.83 -5.11 17.53
CA PRO A 310 -10.85 -4.22 18.04
C PRO A 310 -12.08 -4.27 17.13
N LYS A 311 -13.27 -4.08 17.72
CA LYS A 311 -14.47 -3.79 16.93
C LYS A 311 -14.27 -2.45 16.21
N PHE A 312 -14.51 -2.45 14.90
CA PHE A 312 -14.46 -1.22 14.11
C PHE A 312 -15.74 -0.40 14.30
N ALA A 313 -15.63 0.92 14.20
CA ALA A 313 -16.80 1.78 14.19
C ALA A 313 -17.64 1.54 12.92
N ARG A 314 -18.95 1.81 12.99
CA ARG A 314 -19.94 1.55 11.91
C ARG A 314 -19.60 2.19 10.55
N TYR A 315 -18.72 3.19 10.54
CA TYR A 315 -18.24 3.87 9.33
C TYR A 315 -16.72 4.00 9.30
N ALA A 316 -16.02 3.10 9.99
CA ALA A 316 -14.57 3.08 9.94
C ALA A 316 -14.11 2.70 8.53
N ASN A 317 -13.16 3.46 8.00
CA ASN A 317 -12.55 3.19 6.70
C ASN A 317 -11.51 2.07 6.87
N VAL A 318 -11.92 0.84 6.59
CA VAL A 318 -11.06 -0.34 6.64
C VAL A 318 -10.53 -0.64 5.23
N ARG A 319 -9.24 -0.94 5.12
CA ARG A 319 -8.58 -1.42 3.91
C ARG A 319 -7.78 -2.68 4.19
N MET A 320 -7.82 -3.57 3.22
CA MET A 320 -7.20 -4.88 3.26
C MET A 320 -6.19 -4.98 2.11
N ALA A 321 -5.04 -5.59 2.35
CA ALA A 321 -4.06 -5.92 1.31
C ALA A 321 -3.39 -7.26 1.64
N ASP A 322 -2.92 -7.95 0.61
CA ASP A 322 -1.98 -9.05 0.80
C ASP A 322 -0.63 -8.49 1.26
N TYR A 323 0.02 -9.17 2.19
CA TYR A 323 1.36 -8.88 2.68
C TYR A 323 2.13 -10.20 2.83
N GLY A 324 2.44 -10.83 1.68
CA GLY A 324 3.19 -12.08 1.63
C GLY A 324 2.46 -13.25 2.25
N GLY A 325 1.21 -13.48 1.81
CA GLY A 325 0.35 -14.53 2.37
C GLY A 325 -0.28 -14.16 3.73
N LYS A 326 0.00 -12.96 4.23
CA LYS A 326 -0.61 -12.40 5.45
C LYS A 326 -1.59 -11.31 5.08
N MET A 327 -2.58 -11.11 5.94
CA MET A 327 -3.54 -10.03 5.76
C MET A 327 -3.03 -8.75 6.43
N GLY A 328 -2.75 -7.73 5.63
CA GLY A 328 -2.56 -6.36 6.09
C GLY A 328 -3.91 -5.67 6.23
N LEU A 329 -4.22 -5.19 7.44
CA LEU A 329 -5.43 -4.43 7.73
C LEU A 329 -5.05 -3.02 8.13
N PHE A 330 -5.63 -2.02 7.49
CA PHE A 330 -5.52 -0.64 7.92
C PHE A 330 -6.90 -0.09 8.19
N TRP A 331 -7.09 0.59 9.32
CA TRP A 331 -8.38 1.20 9.62
C TRP A 331 -8.21 2.48 10.42
N ASP A 332 -9.31 3.23 10.52
CA ASP A 332 -9.40 4.39 11.39
C ASP A 332 -10.18 4.13 12.66
N THR A 333 -9.82 4.88 13.69
CA THR A 333 -10.48 4.91 14.98
C THR A 333 -10.78 6.36 15.30
N SER A 334 -12.07 6.70 15.31
CA SER A 334 -12.54 8.01 15.76
C SER A 334 -12.53 8.03 17.30
N VAL A 335 -11.95 9.09 17.87
CA VAL A 335 -12.12 9.40 19.29
C VAL A 335 -12.93 10.68 19.37
N ALA A 336 -14.16 10.59 19.88
CA ALA A 336 -14.98 11.77 20.13
C ALA A 336 -14.34 12.57 21.27
N SER A 337 -14.02 13.84 21.04
CA SER A 337 -13.76 14.80 22.12
C SER A 337 -15.07 15.54 22.42
N GLY A 338 -15.33 15.84 23.70
CA GLY A 338 -16.57 16.48 24.17
C GLY A 338 -16.78 17.93 23.72
N GLY A 339 -16.06 18.41 22.70
CA GLY A 339 -16.12 19.79 22.22
C GLY A 339 -15.82 19.88 20.72
N GLY A 340 -16.71 19.34 19.88
CA GLY A 340 -16.78 19.62 18.44
C GLY A 340 -15.59 19.22 17.54
N GLY A 341 -14.44 18.82 18.09
CA GLY A 341 -13.25 18.44 17.34
C GLY A 341 -12.76 17.03 17.68
N GLY A 342 -13.22 16.01 16.92
CA GLY A 342 -12.66 14.66 17.02
C GLY A 342 -11.24 14.57 16.46
N TYR A 343 -10.43 13.66 16.98
CA TYR A 343 -9.15 13.26 16.34
C TYR A 343 -9.30 11.85 15.76
N GLN A 344 -8.77 11.61 14.56
CA GLN A 344 -8.74 10.29 13.93
C GLN A 344 -7.39 9.63 14.12
N ASN A 345 -7.35 8.54 14.89
CA ASN A 345 -6.18 7.67 14.93
C ASN A 345 -6.29 6.63 13.82
N LYS A 346 -5.18 6.29 13.16
CA LYS A 346 -5.14 5.20 12.19
C LYS A 346 -4.38 4.03 12.78
N LYS A 347 -4.78 2.82 12.46
CA LYS A 347 -4.12 1.61 12.96
C LYS A 347 -3.88 0.70 11.79
N ILE A 348 -2.76 0.01 11.85
CA ILE A 348 -2.47 -1.10 10.95
C ILE A 348 -2.39 -2.37 11.79
N ALA A 349 -2.71 -3.52 11.21
CA ALA A 349 -2.43 -4.82 11.78
C ALA A 349 -2.00 -5.77 10.67
N ILE A 350 -1.04 -6.64 10.98
CA ILE A 350 -0.69 -7.76 10.10
C ILE A 350 -1.12 -9.04 10.81
N VAL A 351 -1.88 -9.86 10.11
CA VAL A 351 -2.48 -11.08 10.66
C VAL A 351 -2.06 -12.29 9.82
N LYS A 352 -1.50 -13.31 10.47
CA LYS A 352 -1.10 -14.58 9.85
C LYS A 352 -2.30 -15.53 9.74
N ARG A 353 -2.38 -16.28 8.64
CA ARG A 353 -3.46 -17.22 8.30
C ARG A 353 -3.02 -18.69 8.37
N PHE A 354 -3.96 -19.58 8.69
CA PHE A 354 -3.92 -21.02 8.44
C PHE A 354 -5.32 -21.58 8.18
N GLY A 355 -5.58 -22.11 6.97
CA GLY A 355 -6.73 -23.00 6.69
C GLY A 355 -8.11 -22.50 7.18
N GLY A 356 -8.63 -21.41 6.59
CA GLY A 356 -9.95 -20.84 6.96
C GLY A 356 -10.02 -20.21 8.36
N MET A 357 -8.91 -20.21 9.10
CA MET A 357 -8.77 -19.61 10.42
C MET A 357 -7.54 -18.70 10.47
N LEU A 358 -7.59 -17.68 11.31
CA LEU A 358 -6.39 -16.92 11.67
C LEU A 358 -5.75 -17.58 12.90
N SER A 359 -4.69 -18.35 12.70
CA SER A 359 -3.86 -18.84 13.79
C SER A 359 -2.44 -18.25 13.65
N GLY A 360 -2.14 -17.27 14.49
CA GLY A 360 -0.82 -16.65 14.50
C GLY A 360 -0.78 -15.31 15.21
N LEU A 361 0.43 -14.79 15.40
CA LEU A 361 0.69 -13.52 16.06
C LEU A 361 -0.02 -12.37 15.32
N MET A 362 -1.02 -11.79 15.96
CA MET A 362 -1.59 -10.51 15.56
C MET A 362 -0.63 -9.41 16.02
N GLN A 363 0.04 -8.76 15.09
CA GLN A 363 0.79 -7.53 15.39
C GLN A 363 -0.12 -6.36 15.05
N CYS A 364 -0.59 -5.67 16.08
CA CYS A 364 -1.44 -4.50 15.95
C CYS A 364 -0.61 -3.24 16.23
N PHE A 365 -0.71 -2.26 15.35
CA PHE A 365 0.11 -1.06 15.32
C PHE A 365 -0.80 0.16 15.57
N HIS A 366 -0.42 1.00 16.53
CA HIS A 366 -1.15 2.22 16.83
C HIS A 366 -0.46 3.41 16.17
N ILE A 367 -1.19 4.21 15.38
CA ILE A 367 -0.65 5.38 14.71
C ILE A 367 -1.59 6.56 14.98
N GLN A 368 -1.07 7.60 15.62
CA GLN A 368 -1.87 8.79 15.90
C GLN A 368 -1.68 9.79 14.75
N PHE A 369 -2.77 10.24 14.16
CA PHE A 369 -2.77 11.37 13.23
C PHE A 369 -3.64 12.47 13.84
N LEU A 370 -3.20 13.71 13.74
CA LEU A 370 -3.83 14.85 14.40
C LEU A 370 -4.86 15.58 13.52
N TRP A 371 -5.65 14.92 12.68
CA TRP A 371 -6.57 15.68 11.80
C TRP A 371 -7.89 14.94 11.49
N ASN A 372 -8.97 15.73 11.40
CA ASN A 372 -10.32 15.33 11.01
C ASN A 372 -10.48 15.62 9.51
N MET A 373 -10.52 14.58 8.67
CA MET A 373 -10.31 14.77 7.23
C MET A 373 -11.01 13.70 6.38
N TYR A 374 -11.42 14.08 5.16
CA TYR A 374 -12.00 13.17 4.17
C TYR A 374 -10.87 12.33 3.56
N LEU A 375 -10.86 11.02 3.82
CA LEU A 375 -9.73 10.17 3.43
C LEU A 375 -10.10 9.15 2.36
N SER A 376 -9.45 9.28 1.18
CA SER A 376 -9.23 8.11 0.32
C SER A 376 -7.94 7.44 0.78
N LEU A 377 -8.07 6.15 1.10
CA LEU A 377 -7.02 5.31 1.65
C LEU A 377 -6.84 4.12 0.73
N SER A 378 -5.60 3.84 0.38
CA SER A 378 -5.20 2.59 -0.28
C SER A 378 -4.01 1.98 0.45
N VAL A 379 -4.04 0.66 0.57
CA VAL A 379 -2.92 -0.14 1.08
C VAL A 379 -2.48 -1.05 -0.06
N LEU A 380 -1.19 -1.02 -0.37
CA LEU A 380 -0.61 -1.70 -1.52
C LEU A 380 0.61 -2.47 -1.04
N SER A 381 0.81 -3.66 -1.59
CA SER A 381 2.04 -4.43 -1.41
C SER A 381 2.75 -4.56 -2.74
N THR A 382 4.03 -4.24 -2.73
CA THR A 382 4.92 -4.44 -3.88
C THR A 382 5.97 -5.48 -3.53
N PHE A 383 6.49 -6.13 -4.57
CA PHE A 383 7.56 -7.11 -4.48
C PHE A 383 8.76 -6.58 -5.24
N ASP A 384 9.96 -6.70 -4.68
CA ASP A 384 11.19 -6.31 -5.37
C ASP A 384 11.56 -7.22 -6.56
N ASP A 385 10.76 -8.25 -6.83
CA ASP A 385 11.07 -9.26 -7.83
C ASP A 385 10.53 -8.86 -9.21
N GLU A 386 11.45 -8.47 -10.11
CA GLU A 386 11.22 -8.44 -11.56
C GLU A 386 12.05 -9.55 -12.24
N SER A 387 12.04 -10.78 -11.71
CA SER A 387 12.51 -11.94 -12.47
C SER A 387 11.53 -12.28 -13.61
N HIS A 388 11.51 -11.42 -14.62
CA HIS A 388 11.10 -11.78 -15.96
C HIS A 388 12.29 -12.45 -16.65
N ASN A 389 12.24 -13.79 -16.72
CA ASN A 389 12.89 -14.56 -17.78
C ASN A 389 11.92 -14.71 -18.94
#